data_AF-A0A7S0DS15-F1
#
_entry.id   AF-A0A7S0DS15-F1
#
_cell.length_a   1.000
_cell.length_b   1.000
_cell.length_c   1.000
_cell.angle_alpha   90.00
_cell.angle_beta   90.00
_cell.angle_gamma   90.00
#
_symmetry.space_group_name_H-M   'P 1'
#
loop_
_entity.id
_entity.type
_entity.pdbx_description
1 polymer ?
#
loop_
_entity_poly.entity_id
_entity_poly.type
_entity_poly.pdbx_seq_one_letter_code
_entity_poly.pdbx_strand_id
1 'polypeptide(L)'
;DNMARGKSTRACVLVLGDIGRSPRMQYHAKSLADMKRAEVDLVGYDGAELRPEVDDDPRIRVHHLHKFALPLPRLLYMLFAPIKVVLQVMQLFYLLLFQLPRFDVILVQNPPGLPALIVVRIATILLSSRFIIDWHNFGYTLLALKLGGEFQHPFVVFSKWYEKIVGRMSDANICVTRAMAKFLDESWGIQAIVLHDKPPQHFQPLNTKDKHWLYQRLEFQDECLSEVKAWLKGLRRPLDVDENEREVSERGKRFFRVDEKEESEVSKAQQTNSFTYVSEVGSFELKRSRPAVIVSSTSYTPDEDFTIMLDAITVLDDQIERCENLPPMLFVVTGEGPMKDEFIEKVNLLQLRYIKVLTAWLKPDDYPKMLGSADVGISLHTSSSGLDLPMKVVDMFGCELPVCAHGFECVDELVSDGKNGYIFNDYKGLASCLQDLLSGFPHNSPKLQAMRGSISRSRQGWSANWNKVVKPLVLNDTRPSRIWVLWTLLTAIAVGLLAILSKMLI
;
A
#
# COMPACT_ATOMS: atom_id res chain seq x y z
N ASP A 1 18.91 13.98 -38.08
CA ASP A 1 19.40 15.22 -37.42
C ASP A 1 18.51 15.88 -36.36
N ASN A 2 17.52 15.21 -35.77
CA ASN A 2 16.91 15.68 -34.50
C ASN A 2 17.58 15.10 -33.24
N MET A 3 18.69 14.38 -33.39
CA MET A 3 19.44 13.73 -32.29
C MET A 3 20.52 14.62 -31.64
N ALA A 4 20.70 15.87 -32.10
CA ALA A 4 21.84 16.72 -31.69
C ALA A 4 21.46 17.99 -30.88
N ARG A 5 20.18 18.20 -30.53
CA ARG A 5 19.77 19.28 -29.61
C ARG A 5 18.75 18.74 -28.61
N GLY A 6 19.22 18.03 -27.59
CA GLY A 6 18.37 17.55 -26.50
C GLY A 6 17.73 18.72 -25.77
N LYS A 7 16.46 19.01 -26.09
CA LYS A 7 15.63 20.03 -25.46
C LYS A 7 15.49 19.69 -23.97
N SER A 8 15.79 20.64 -23.10
CA SER A 8 15.52 20.50 -21.66
C SER A 8 14.02 20.29 -21.47
N THR A 9 13.60 19.28 -20.71
CA THR A 9 12.19 19.01 -20.42
C THR A 9 11.87 19.55 -19.05
N ARG A 10 10.92 20.49 -18.95
CA ARG A 10 10.42 20.92 -17.64
C ARG A 10 9.07 20.26 -17.36
N ALA A 11 8.98 19.51 -16.27
CA ALA A 11 7.77 18.79 -15.90
C ALA A 11 7.18 19.33 -14.59
N CYS A 12 5.86 19.38 -14.52
CA CYS A 12 5.13 19.64 -13.29
C CYS A 12 4.45 18.34 -12.83
N VAL A 13 4.56 17.99 -11.56
CA VAL A 13 3.88 16.85 -10.95
C VAL A 13 2.96 17.41 -9.88
N LEU A 14 1.65 17.25 -10.04
CA LEU A 14 0.66 17.91 -9.18
C LEU A 14 -0.24 16.89 -8.49
N VAL A 15 -0.34 17.02 -7.17
CA VAL A 15 -1.32 16.31 -6.35
C VAL A 15 -2.00 17.29 -5.42
N LEU A 16 -3.33 17.30 -5.42
CA LEU A 16 -4.12 18.14 -4.50
C LEU A 16 -4.28 17.43 -3.14
N GLY A 17 -3.15 16.97 -2.59
CA GLY A 17 -3.01 16.11 -1.43
C GLY A 17 -1.65 16.29 -0.78
N ASP A 18 -1.45 15.68 0.40
CA ASP A 18 -0.15 15.67 1.09
C ASP A 18 0.89 14.92 0.23
N ILE A 19 1.97 15.60 -0.14
CA ILE A 19 3.01 15.05 -1.03
C ILE A 19 3.72 13.88 -0.35
N GLY A 20 4.02 13.99 0.95
CA GLY A 20 4.68 12.93 1.73
C GLY A 20 3.85 11.66 1.80
N ARG A 21 2.53 11.79 1.79
CA ARG A 21 1.57 10.66 1.75
C ARG A 21 1.18 10.21 0.33
N SER A 22 1.83 10.76 -0.70
CA SER A 22 1.58 10.44 -2.12
C SER A 22 2.82 9.78 -2.75
N PRO A 23 3.19 8.55 -2.34
CA PRO A 23 4.46 7.93 -2.73
C PRO A 23 4.59 7.74 -4.24
N ARG A 24 3.48 7.46 -4.94
CA ARG A 24 3.49 7.33 -6.39
C ARG A 24 3.86 8.64 -7.10
N MET A 25 3.38 9.78 -6.60
CA MET A 25 3.71 11.09 -7.16
C MET A 25 5.18 11.46 -6.93
N GLN A 26 5.71 11.10 -5.77
CA GLN A 26 7.14 11.19 -5.48
C GLN A 26 7.95 10.31 -6.47
N TYR A 27 7.47 9.11 -6.81
CA TYR A 27 8.11 8.27 -7.82
C TYR A 27 8.04 8.84 -9.24
N HIS A 28 6.93 9.45 -9.64
CA HIS A 28 6.83 10.19 -10.90
C HIS A 28 7.85 11.33 -10.94
N ALA A 29 7.89 12.16 -9.89
CA ALA A 29 8.83 13.27 -9.79
C ALA A 29 10.28 12.80 -9.89
N LYS A 30 10.63 11.74 -9.15
CA LYS A 30 11.97 11.15 -9.20
C LYS A 30 12.33 10.60 -10.58
N SER A 31 11.40 9.87 -11.20
CA SER A 31 11.63 9.24 -12.51
C SER A 31 11.77 10.29 -13.63
N LEU A 32 11.03 11.40 -13.52
CA LEU A 32 11.18 12.56 -14.39
C LEU A 32 12.53 13.24 -14.19
N ALA A 33 12.95 13.48 -12.94
CA ALA A 33 14.23 14.10 -12.63
C ALA A 33 15.42 13.26 -13.14
N ASP A 34 15.29 11.93 -13.13
CA ASP A 34 16.30 10.99 -13.65
C ASP A 34 16.39 10.97 -15.19
N MET A 35 15.47 11.63 -15.90
CA MET A 35 15.64 11.87 -17.33
C MET A 35 16.78 12.86 -17.58
N LYS A 36 17.50 12.67 -18.69
CA LYS A 36 18.59 13.59 -19.07
C LYS A 36 18.02 14.98 -19.34
N ARG A 37 18.57 16.00 -18.66
CA ARG A 37 18.18 17.42 -18.79
C ARG A 37 16.68 17.64 -18.51
N ALA A 38 16.21 17.15 -17.37
CA ALA A 38 14.88 17.42 -16.88
C ALA A 38 14.91 18.20 -15.56
N GLU A 39 13.99 19.15 -15.42
CA GLU A 39 13.68 19.83 -14.16
C GLU A 39 12.23 19.53 -13.79
N VAL A 40 11.96 19.34 -12.49
CA VAL A 40 10.66 18.93 -11.98
C VAL A 40 10.18 19.91 -10.93
N ASP A 41 8.96 20.42 -11.10
CA ASP A 41 8.24 21.16 -10.09
C ASP A 41 7.19 20.21 -9.47
N LEU A 42 7.37 19.82 -8.20
CA LEU A 42 6.49 18.93 -7.45
C LEU A 42 5.54 19.76 -6.59
N VAL A 43 4.25 19.73 -6.91
CA VAL A 43 3.21 20.58 -6.33
C VAL A 43 2.24 19.76 -5.51
N GLY A 44 1.98 20.21 -4.28
CA GLY A 44 0.94 19.63 -3.44
C GLY A 44 0.93 20.22 -2.06
N TYR A 45 0.24 19.60 -1.13
CA TYR A 45 0.22 20.07 0.24
C TYR A 45 1.45 19.64 1.02
N ASP A 46 1.87 20.50 1.94
CA ASP A 46 2.78 20.12 3.02
C ASP A 46 2.11 19.15 4.01
N GLY A 47 2.92 18.36 4.72
CA GLY A 47 2.44 17.34 5.65
C GLY A 47 3.51 16.37 6.08
N ALA A 48 3.45 15.13 5.58
CA ALA A 48 4.43 14.10 5.93
C ALA A 48 5.79 14.34 5.26
N GLU A 49 6.84 13.78 5.85
CA GLU A 49 8.20 13.87 5.32
C GLU A 49 8.28 13.28 3.90
N LEU A 50 9.08 13.94 3.07
CA LEU A 50 9.40 13.47 1.74
C LEU A 50 10.45 12.36 1.81
N ARG A 51 10.46 11.52 0.79
CA ARG A 51 11.53 10.55 0.63
C ARG A 51 12.85 11.27 0.38
N PRO A 52 13.96 10.82 0.99
CA PRO A 52 15.27 11.45 0.79
C PRO A 52 15.65 11.57 -0.69
N GLU A 53 15.30 10.59 -1.51
CA GLU A 53 15.63 10.63 -2.95
C GLU A 53 14.90 11.75 -3.70
N VAL A 54 13.82 12.30 -3.15
CA VAL A 54 13.06 13.42 -3.72
C VAL A 54 13.49 14.74 -3.09
N ASP A 55 13.66 14.77 -1.76
CA ASP A 55 14.02 15.99 -1.02
C ASP A 55 15.46 16.45 -1.33
N ASP A 56 16.38 15.50 -1.48
CA ASP A 56 17.80 15.77 -1.74
C ASP A 56 18.12 16.00 -3.24
N ASP A 57 17.18 15.77 -4.17
CA ASP A 57 17.45 15.89 -5.61
C ASP A 57 17.33 17.36 -6.08
N PRO A 58 18.43 18.03 -6.47
CA PRO A 58 18.41 19.46 -6.82
C PRO A 58 17.61 19.77 -8.10
N ARG A 59 17.21 18.74 -8.85
CA ARG A 59 16.36 18.88 -10.04
C ARG A 59 14.88 18.90 -9.71
N ILE A 60 14.50 18.57 -8.47
CA ILE A 60 13.13 18.59 -7.98
C ILE A 60 12.95 19.81 -7.09
N ARG A 61 11.96 20.64 -7.41
CA ARG A 61 11.57 21.80 -6.60
C ARG A 61 10.19 21.56 -6.06
N VAL A 62 10.05 21.56 -4.74
CA VAL A 62 8.77 21.34 -4.06
C VAL A 62 8.05 22.67 -3.87
N HIS A 63 6.77 22.71 -4.24
CA HIS A 63 5.91 23.88 -4.10
C HIS A 63 4.67 23.51 -3.28
N HIS A 64 4.55 24.11 -2.10
CA HIS A 64 3.45 23.82 -1.19
C HIS A 64 2.22 24.68 -1.47
N LEU A 65 1.08 24.03 -1.60
CA LEU A 65 -0.24 24.64 -1.66
C LEU A 65 -0.72 25.00 -0.26
N HIS A 66 -1.47 26.09 -0.15
CA HIS A 66 -2.09 26.47 1.11
C HIS A 66 -3.35 25.64 1.35
N LYS A 67 -3.49 25.07 2.56
CA LYS A 67 -4.70 24.37 2.97
C LYS A 67 -5.71 25.37 3.54
N PHE A 68 -6.70 25.74 2.73
CA PHE A 68 -7.85 26.51 3.19
C PHE A 68 -8.76 25.64 4.07
N ALA A 69 -8.46 25.54 5.36
CA ALA A 69 -9.24 24.79 6.35
C ALA A 69 -9.59 25.69 7.53
N LEU A 70 -10.89 25.82 7.81
CA LEU A 70 -11.40 26.53 8.99
C LEU A 70 -12.25 25.55 9.80
N PRO A 71 -12.01 25.41 11.12
CA PRO A 71 -12.84 24.60 12.00
C PRO A 71 -14.17 25.32 12.22
N LEU A 72 -15.14 25.07 11.35
CA LEU A 72 -16.46 25.70 11.38
C LEU A 72 -17.55 24.68 11.71
N PRO A 73 -18.58 25.06 12.49
CA PRO A 73 -19.82 24.29 12.61
C PRO A 73 -20.40 23.98 11.22
N ARG A 74 -21.09 22.85 11.07
CA ARG A 74 -21.58 22.32 9.78
C ARG A 74 -22.23 23.37 8.88
N LEU A 75 -23.12 24.21 9.45
CA LEU A 75 -23.81 25.26 8.69
C LEU A 75 -22.85 26.30 8.10
N LEU A 76 -21.92 26.82 8.91
CA LEU A 76 -20.91 27.78 8.45
C LEU A 76 -19.93 27.14 7.48
N TYR A 77 -19.60 25.86 7.67
CA TYR A 77 -18.77 25.11 6.73
C TYR A 77 -19.44 24.97 5.36
N MET A 78 -20.75 24.73 5.30
CA MET A 78 -21.48 24.66 4.03
C MET A 78 -21.42 25.98 3.25
N LEU A 79 -21.44 27.12 3.94
CA LEU A 79 -21.25 28.44 3.33
C LEU A 79 -19.80 28.70 2.92
N PHE A 80 -18.83 28.22 3.70
CA PHE A 80 -17.41 28.38 3.44
C PHE A 80 -16.89 27.46 2.33
N ALA A 81 -17.42 26.24 2.19
CA ALA A 81 -16.91 25.23 1.26
C ALA A 81 -16.84 25.74 -0.20
N PRO A 82 -17.81 26.49 -0.73
CA PRO A 82 -17.68 27.10 -2.05
C PRO A 82 -16.60 28.18 -2.13
N ILE A 83 -16.47 29.01 -1.10
CA ILE A 83 -15.42 30.05 -1.03
C ILE A 83 -14.05 29.37 -1.04
N LYS A 84 -13.90 28.30 -0.25
CA LYS A 84 -12.70 27.45 -0.23
C LYS A 84 -12.35 26.94 -1.63
N VAL A 85 -13.32 26.42 -2.38
CA VAL A 85 -13.09 25.95 -3.76
C VAL A 85 -12.64 27.10 -4.67
N VAL A 86 -13.25 28.29 -4.58
CA VAL A 86 -12.83 29.46 -5.36
C VAL A 86 -11.40 29.88 -5.02
N LEU A 87 -11.06 29.96 -3.73
CA LEU A 87 -9.70 30.29 -3.27
C LEU A 87 -8.68 29.27 -3.79
N GLN A 88 -9.03 27.99 -3.77
CA GLN A 88 -8.20 26.92 -4.30
C GLN A 88 -8.02 27.02 -5.81
N VAL A 89 -9.08 27.34 -6.57
CA VAL A 89 -9.00 27.61 -8.02
C VAL A 89 -8.07 28.80 -8.30
N MET A 90 -8.24 29.90 -7.57
CA MET A 90 -7.39 31.09 -7.72
C MET A 90 -5.93 30.79 -7.40
N GLN A 91 -5.66 30.05 -6.32
CA GLN A 91 -4.31 29.64 -5.95
C GLN A 91 -3.67 28.78 -7.04
N LEU A 92 -4.38 27.78 -7.55
CA LEU A 92 -3.86 26.91 -8.60
C LEU A 92 -3.57 27.68 -9.90
N PHE A 93 -4.45 28.60 -10.31
CA PHE A 93 -4.16 29.45 -11.47
C PHE A 93 -2.95 30.36 -11.23
N TYR A 94 -2.87 31.00 -10.06
CA TYR A 94 -1.74 31.86 -9.71
C TYR A 94 -0.42 31.09 -9.77
N LEU A 95 -0.40 29.91 -9.14
CA LEU A 95 0.77 29.04 -9.11
C LEU A 95 1.19 28.62 -10.53
N LEU A 96 0.27 28.03 -11.29
CA LEU A 96 0.58 27.44 -12.60
C LEU A 96 0.93 28.47 -13.68
N LEU A 97 0.33 29.66 -13.64
CA LEU A 97 0.49 30.67 -14.69
C LEU A 97 1.54 31.74 -14.37
N PHE A 98 1.81 32.01 -13.09
CA PHE A 98 2.64 33.16 -12.69
C PHE A 98 3.82 32.79 -11.78
N GLN A 99 3.71 31.77 -10.95
CA GLN A 99 4.76 31.41 -9.99
C GLN A 99 5.70 30.32 -10.51
N LEU A 100 5.16 29.28 -11.14
CA LEU A 100 5.98 28.22 -11.74
C LEU A 100 6.60 28.70 -13.05
N PRO A 101 7.85 28.32 -13.35
CA PRO A 101 8.38 28.51 -14.68
C PRO A 101 7.61 27.66 -15.69
N ARG A 102 7.61 28.07 -16.96
CA ARG A 102 6.87 27.39 -18.01
C ARG A 102 7.30 25.92 -18.14
N PHE A 103 6.35 25.01 -18.00
CA PHE A 103 6.56 23.56 -18.11
C PHE A 103 6.08 23.02 -19.46
N ASP A 104 6.72 21.96 -19.97
CA ASP A 104 6.32 21.27 -21.20
C ASP A 104 5.20 20.26 -20.94
N VAL A 105 5.18 19.65 -19.75
CA VAL A 105 4.20 18.62 -19.35
C VAL A 105 3.78 18.81 -17.90
N ILE A 106 2.53 18.49 -17.59
CA ILE A 106 2.02 18.34 -16.23
C ILE A 106 1.33 16.98 -16.06
N LEU A 107 1.70 16.26 -15.00
CA LEU A 107 1.11 14.99 -14.59
C LEU A 107 0.34 15.22 -13.29
N VAL A 108 -0.96 14.90 -13.31
CA VAL A 108 -1.87 15.15 -12.19
C VAL A 108 -2.42 13.85 -11.62
N GLN A 109 -2.37 13.70 -10.30
CA GLN A 109 -3.02 12.59 -9.60
C GLN A 109 -4.54 12.76 -9.56
N ASN A 110 -5.29 11.73 -9.94
CA ASN A 110 -6.72 11.63 -9.62
C ASN A 110 -6.99 10.34 -8.81
N PRO A 111 -7.70 10.44 -7.66
CA PRO A 111 -8.21 11.63 -6.98
C PRO A 111 -7.16 12.31 -6.07
N PRO A 112 -7.43 13.54 -5.57
CA PRO A 112 -8.59 14.37 -5.85
C PRO A 112 -8.42 15.24 -7.11
N GLY A 113 -9.36 15.09 -8.05
CA GLY A 113 -9.37 15.84 -9.30
C GLY A 113 -10.11 17.17 -9.27
N LEU A 114 -11.03 17.39 -8.31
CA LEU A 114 -11.78 18.64 -8.19
C LEU A 114 -11.09 19.60 -7.22
N PRO A 115 -10.82 20.87 -7.58
CA PRO A 115 -10.99 21.50 -8.89
C PRO A 115 -9.76 21.38 -9.82
N ALA A 116 -8.72 20.64 -9.41
CA ALA A 116 -7.41 20.61 -10.07
C ALA A 116 -7.47 20.32 -11.58
N LEU A 117 -8.22 19.30 -12.03
CA LEU A 117 -8.18 18.85 -13.42
C LEU A 117 -8.64 19.93 -14.42
N ILE A 118 -9.70 20.67 -14.11
CA ILE A 118 -10.19 21.73 -15.01
C ILE A 118 -9.24 22.94 -15.03
N VAL A 119 -8.69 23.30 -13.86
CA VAL A 119 -7.72 24.39 -13.76
C VAL A 119 -6.46 24.06 -14.55
N VAL A 120 -5.94 22.84 -14.38
CA VAL A 120 -4.78 22.34 -15.12
C VAL A 120 -5.08 22.30 -16.62
N ARG A 121 -6.27 21.86 -17.04
CA ARG A 121 -6.62 21.87 -18.46
C ARG A 121 -6.59 23.27 -19.07
N ILE A 122 -7.16 24.26 -18.37
CA ILE A 122 -7.14 25.65 -18.85
C ILE A 122 -5.70 26.18 -18.89
N ALA A 123 -4.92 25.93 -17.83
CA ALA A 123 -3.52 26.37 -17.77
C ALA A 123 -2.66 25.75 -18.88
N THR A 124 -2.83 24.46 -19.16
CA THR A 124 -2.07 23.75 -20.21
C THR A 124 -2.41 24.23 -21.62
N ILE A 125 -3.64 24.66 -21.88
CA ILE A 125 -3.99 25.34 -23.14
C ILE A 125 -3.23 26.66 -23.26
N LEU A 126 -3.24 27.50 -22.21
CA LEU A 126 -2.56 28.81 -22.21
C LEU A 126 -1.05 28.67 -22.35
N LEU A 127 -0.47 27.66 -21.69
CA LEU A 127 0.96 27.39 -21.69
C LEU A 127 1.41 26.52 -22.87
N SER A 128 0.48 26.02 -23.70
CA SER A 128 0.75 25.03 -24.75
C SER A 128 1.54 23.83 -24.25
N SER A 129 1.19 23.36 -23.06
CA SER A 129 1.82 22.25 -22.35
C SER A 129 0.93 21.00 -22.45
N ARG A 130 1.53 19.82 -22.24
CA ARG A 130 0.81 18.55 -22.25
C ARG A 130 0.19 18.25 -20.89
N PHE A 131 -1.05 17.78 -20.87
CA PHE A 131 -1.78 17.37 -19.68
C PHE A 131 -1.93 15.84 -19.60
N ILE A 132 -1.37 15.24 -18.55
CA ILE A 132 -1.47 13.80 -18.27
C ILE A 132 -2.22 13.59 -16.94
N ILE A 133 -3.17 12.68 -16.90
CA ILE A 133 -3.85 12.26 -15.66
C ILE A 133 -3.38 10.86 -15.26
N ASP A 134 -3.05 10.67 -13.99
CA ASP A 134 -2.82 9.36 -13.37
C ASP A 134 -4.00 8.96 -12.48
N TRP A 135 -4.72 7.93 -12.89
CA TRP A 135 -5.93 7.43 -12.25
C TRP A 135 -5.59 6.32 -11.24
N HIS A 136 -5.80 6.60 -9.94
CA HIS A 136 -5.63 5.62 -8.85
C HIS A 136 -6.94 5.10 -8.30
N ASN A 137 -7.98 5.92 -8.33
CA ASN A 137 -9.31 5.61 -7.87
C ASN A 137 -10.25 6.65 -8.51
N PHE A 138 -11.51 6.71 -8.10
CA PHE A 138 -12.44 7.73 -8.52
C PHE A 138 -12.82 8.63 -7.33
N GLY A 139 -12.84 9.94 -7.55
CA GLY A 139 -13.29 10.90 -6.55
C GLY A 139 -14.73 10.64 -6.11
N TYR A 140 -15.60 10.25 -7.04
CA TYR A 140 -17.01 9.98 -6.76
C TYR A 140 -17.23 8.74 -5.87
N THR A 141 -16.44 7.67 -6.01
CA THR A 141 -16.56 6.47 -5.16
C THR A 141 -16.11 6.78 -3.73
N LEU A 142 -14.99 7.50 -3.59
CA LEU A 142 -14.53 7.97 -2.28
C LEU A 142 -15.51 8.95 -1.63
N LEU A 143 -16.15 9.81 -2.42
CA LEU A 143 -17.20 10.71 -1.92
C LEU A 143 -18.44 9.94 -1.48
N ALA A 144 -18.86 8.93 -2.23
CA ALA A 144 -19.98 8.06 -1.86
C ALA A 144 -19.73 7.38 -0.51
N LEU A 145 -18.53 6.82 -0.29
CA LEU A 145 -18.16 6.24 1.00
C LEU A 145 -18.25 7.24 2.16
N LYS A 146 -17.78 8.47 1.96
CA LYS A 146 -17.89 9.54 2.98
C LYS A 146 -19.33 9.96 3.28
N LEU A 147 -20.24 9.73 2.35
CA LEU A 147 -21.67 10.02 2.46
C LEU A 147 -22.48 8.75 2.74
N GLY A 148 -21.89 7.75 3.41
CA GLY A 148 -22.62 6.55 3.86
C GLY A 148 -22.91 5.52 2.76
N GLY A 149 -22.17 5.55 1.65
CA GLY A 149 -22.37 4.64 0.52
C GLY A 149 -23.45 5.10 -0.48
N GLU A 150 -23.92 6.34 -0.36
CA GLU A 150 -25.02 6.87 -1.18
C GLU A 150 -24.56 7.30 -2.59
N PHE A 151 -24.54 6.36 -3.54
CA PHE A 151 -24.18 6.66 -4.94
C PHE A 151 -25.17 7.56 -5.67
N GLN A 152 -26.40 7.70 -5.17
CA GLN A 152 -27.43 8.58 -5.73
C GLN A 152 -27.37 10.00 -5.16
N HIS A 153 -26.50 10.26 -4.18
CA HIS A 153 -26.36 11.58 -3.60
C HIS A 153 -25.99 12.60 -4.69
N PRO A 154 -26.66 13.77 -4.80
CA PRO A 154 -26.43 14.72 -5.90
C PRO A 154 -24.95 15.11 -6.11
N PHE A 155 -24.20 15.35 -5.04
CA PHE A 155 -22.76 15.61 -5.13
C PHE A 155 -21.92 14.44 -5.68
N VAL A 156 -22.30 13.20 -5.40
CA VAL A 156 -21.62 12.01 -5.94
C VAL A 156 -21.89 11.90 -7.44
N VAL A 157 -23.14 12.07 -7.85
CA VAL A 157 -23.54 12.10 -9.26
C VAL A 157 -22.79 13.21 -10.02
N PHE A 158 -22.73 14.40 -9.43
CA PHE A 158 -21.96 15.53 -9.98
C PHE A 158 -20.46 15.22 -10.07
N SER A 159 -19.85 14.66 -9.02
CA SER A 159 -18.42 14.29 -9.03
C SER A 159 -18.14 13.28 -10.15
N LYS A 160 -19.00 12.27 -10.32
CA LYS A 160 -18.87 11.25 -11.37
C LYS A 160 -18.97 11.88 -12.76
N TRP A 161 -19.94 12.77 -12.96
CA TRP A 161 -20.09 13.52 -14.21
C TRP A 161 -18.87 14.41 -14.48
N TYR A 162 -18.39 15.14 -13.47
CA TYR A 162 -17.22 16.02 -13.57
C TYR A 162 -15.97 15.24 -13.99
N GLU A 163 -15.66 14.15 -13.29
CA GLU A 163 -14.50 13.31 -13.61
C GLU A 163 -14.59 12.72 -15.02
N LYS A 164 -15.78 12.25 -15.42
CA LYS A 164 -16.03 11.73 -16.77
C LYS A 164 -15.79 12.77 -17.85
N ILE A 165 -16.30 13.99 -17.68
CA ILE A 165 -16.19 15.03 -18.72
C ILE A 165 -14.79 15.62 -18.75
N VAL A 166 -14.24 16.02 -17.60
CA VAL A 166 -12.92 16.68 -17.55
C VAL A 166 -11.79 15.68 -17.82
N GLY A 167 -11.95 14.42 -17.41
CA GLY A 167 -10.99 13.36 -17.69
C GLY A 167 -10.75 13.13 -19.19
N ARG A 168 -11.78 13.32 -20.03
CA ARG A 168 -11.65 13.24 -21.51
C ARG A 168 -10.79 14.34 -22.11
N MET A 169 -10.54 15.42 -21.37
CA MET A 169 -9.85 16.60 -21.88
C MET A 169 -8.33 16.49 -21.73
N SER A 170 -7.81 15.44 -21.09
CA SER A 170 -6.37 15.20 -20.99
C SER A 170 -5.78 14.72 -22.32
N ASP A 171 -4.49 14.97 -22.51
CA ASP A 171 -3.76 14.56 -23.72
C ASP A 171 -3.20 13.13 -23.59
N ALA A 172 -3.15 12.58 -22.37
CA ALA A 172 -2.91 11.17 -22.08
C ALA A 172 -3.46 10.80 -20.70
N ASN A 173 -3.77 9.52 -20.52
CA ASN A 173 -4.19 8.97 -19.24
C ASN A 173 -3.35 7.73 -18.94
N ILE A 174 -2.96 7.58 -17.67
CA ILE A 174 -2.39 6.36 -17.13
C ILE A 174 -3.24 5.91 -15.95
N CYS A 175 -3.30 4.60 -15.68
CA CYS A 175 -4.11 4.08 -14.59
C CYS A 175 -3.47 2.85 -13.94
N VAL A 176 -3.93 2.50 -12.74
CA VAL A 176 -3.30 1.46 -11.91
C VAL A 176 -3.57 0.02 -12.37
N THR A 177 -4.65 -0.22 -13.13
CA THR A 177 -5.13 -1.57 -13.49
C THR A 177 -5.73 -1.65 -14.89
N ARG A 178 -5.74 -2.84 -15.48
CA ARG A 178 -6.45 -3.14 -16.74
C ARG A 178 -7.95 -3.04 -16.55
N ALA A 179 -8.49 -3.44 -15.40
CA ALA A 179 -9.91 -3.28 -15.10
C ALA A 179 -10.31 -1.79 -15.12
N MET A 180 -9.51 -0.91 -14.50
CA MET A 180 -9.75 0.54 -14.55
C MET A 180 -9.60 1.09 -15.97
N ALA A 181 -8.59 0.64 -16.73
CA ALA A 181 -8.44 1.04 -18.14
C ALA A 181 -9.68 0.67 -18.96
N LYS A 182 -10.19 -0.55 -18.79
CA LYS A 182 -11.40 -1.03 -19.46
C LYS A 182 -12.62 -0.21 -19.06
N PHE A 183 -12.81 0.06 -17.77
CA PHE A 183 -13.91 0.91 -17.29
C PHE A 183 -13.83 2.32 -17.88
N LEU A 184 -12.64 2.94 -17.83
CA LEU A 184 -12.40 4.28 -18.37
C LEU A 184 -12.75 4.34 -19.86
N ASP A 185 -12.38 3.32 -20.63
CA ASP A 185 -12.70 3.24 -22.05
C ASP A 185 -14.20 2.99 -22.32
N GLU A 186 -14.74 1.89 -21.81
CA GLU A 186 -16.11 1.47 -22.13
C GLU A 186 -17.17 2.42 -21.56
N SER A 187 -16.97 2.91 -20.33
CA SER A 187 -17.95 3.77 -19.66
C SER A 187 -17.73 5.25 -19.97
N TRP A 188 -16.46 5.68 -20.04
CA TRP A 188 -16.08 7.09 -20.10
C TRP A 188 -15.37 7.44 -21.41
N GLY A 189 -15.10 6.53 -22.34
CA GLY A 189 -14.39 6.83 -23.58
C GLY A 189 -13.02 7.48 -23.35
N ILE A 190 -12.36 7.12 -22.23
CA ILE A 190 -11.04 7.60 -21.83
C ILE A 190 -10.06 6.45 -22.04
N GLN A 191 -9.18 6.59 -23.02
CA GLN A 191 -8.11 5.64 -23.29
C GLN A 191 -6.97 5.87 -22.28
N ALA A 192 -6.70 4.85 -21.44
CA ALA A 192 -5.66 4.91 -20.42
C ALA A 192 -4.66 3.75 -20.58
N ILE A 193 -3.38 4.06 -20.37
CA ILE A 193 -2.31 3.06 -20.39
C ILE A 193 -2.05 2.58 -18.96
N VAL A 194 -1.97 1.26 -18.78
CA VAL A 194 -1.79 0.67 -17.45
C VAL A 194 -0.36 0.86 -16.95
N LEU A 195 -0.23 1.49 -15.79
CA LEU A 195 0.99 1.61 -15.00
C LEU A 195 0.72 1.02 -13.61
N HIS A 196 0.99 -0.28 -13.47
CA HIS A 196 0.93 -0.95 -12.17
C HIS A 196 1.97 -0.39 -11.19
N ASP A 197 1.56 -0.26 -9.94
CA ASP A 197 2.47 0.01 -8.83
C ASP A 197 3.46 -1.13 -8.64
N LYS A 198 4.64 -0.78 -8.11
CA LYS A 198 5.74 -1.71 -7.84
C LYS A 198 6.26 -1.50 -6.42
N PRO A 199 6.73 -2.58 -5.77
CA PRO A 199 7.20 -2.51 -4.40
C PRO A 199 8.34 -1.49 -4.25
N PRO A 200 8.29 -0.62 -3.23
CA PRO A 200 9.43 0.19 -2.82
C PRO A 200 10.68 -0.68 -2.55
N GLN A 201 11.87 -0.11 -2.74
CA GLN A 201 13.13 -0.87 -2.60
C GLN A 201 13.41 -1.33 -1.16
N HIS A 202 12.87 -0.66 -0.15
CA HIS A 202 13.06 -1.03 1.26
C HIS A 202 12.25 -2.26 1.69
N PHE A 203 11.25 -2.68 0.91
CA PHE A 203 10.59 -3.97 1.12
C PHE A 203 11.47 -5.06 0.51
N GLN A 204 12.06 -5.89 1.38
CA GLN A 204 12.97 -6.97 1.04
C GLN A 204 12.74 -8.17 1.96
N PRO A 205 13.00 -9.39 1.50
CA PRO A 205 13.01 -10.56 2.38
C PRO A 205 14.09 -10.39 3.46
N LEU A 206 13.78 -10.81 4.68
CA LEU A 206 14.69 -10.67 5.81
C LEU A 206 15.52 -11.96 5.99
N ASN A 207 16.84 -11.84 6.10
CA ASN A 207 17.70 -12.99 6.38
C ASN A 207 17.51 -13.49 7.84
N THR A 208 17.93 -14.71 8.15
CA THR A 208 17.67 -15.33 9.45
C THR A 208 18.31 -14.57 10.63
N LYS A 209 19.47 -13.93 10.43
CA LYS A 209 20.11 -13.11 11.46
C LYS A 209 19.27 -11.88 11.80
N ASP A 210 18.78 -11.18 10.79
CA ASP A 210 17.95 -10.00 10.98
C ASP A 210 16.56 -10.38 11.54
N LYS A 211 16.01 -11.53 11.15
CA LYS A 211 14.82 -12.12 11.81
C LYS A 211 15.05 -12.36 13.29
N HIS A 212 16.20 -12.94 13.66
CA HIS A 212 16.53 -13.20 15.06
C HIS A 212 16.50 -11.92 15.89
N TRP A 213 17.20 -10.87 15.44
CA TRP A 213 17.24 -9.60 16.18
C TRP A 213 15.90 -8.87 16.20
N LEU A 214 15.11 -8.96 15.13
CA LEU A 214 13.76 -8.43 15.10
C LEU A 214 12.89 -9.09 16.19
N TYR A 215 12.80 -10.43 16.17
CA TYR A 215 11.96 -11.15 17.14
C TYR A 215 12.48 -11.01 18.57
N GLN A 216 13.79 -11.01 18.78
CA GLN A 216 14.38 -10.75 20.09
C GLN A 216 13.91 -9.41 20.66
N ARG A 217 13.95 -8.34 19.85
CA ARG A 217 13.49 -7.02 20.28
C ARG A 217 11.98 -6.98 20.50
N LEU A 218 11.18 -7.53 19.59
CA LEU A 218 9.72 -7.50 19.68
C LEU A 218 9.18 -8.35 20.85
N GLU A 219 9.84 -9.45 21.22
CA GLU A 219 9.44 -10.28 22.36
C GLU A 219 9.87 -9.69 23.71
N PHE A 220 11.10 -9.16 23.81
CA PHE A 220 11.73 -8.85 25.10
C PHE A 220 11.91 -7.36 25.40
N GLN A 221 11.85 -6.47 24.40
CA GLN A 221 12.10 -5.03 24.60
C GLN A 221 10.86 -4.19 24.31
N ASP A 222 10.29 -4.32 23.12
CA ASP A 222 9.09 -3.55 22.72
C ASP A 222 7.79 -4.23 23.17
N GLU A 223 7.88 -5.41 23.80
CA GLU A 223 6.80 -6.25 24.37
C GLU A 223 5.62 -6.59 23.42
N CYS A 224 5.70 -6.21 22.14
CA CYS A 224 4.67 -6.44 21.13
C CYS A 224 4.36 -7.93 20.91
N LEU A 225 5.34 -8.80 21.14
CA LEU A 225 5.22 -10.26 21.04
C LEU A 225 5.48 -10.96 22.39
N SER A 226 5.44 -10.23 23.51
CA SER A 226 5.81 -10.75 24.84
C SER A 226 4.98 -11.99 25.26
N GLU A 227 3.72 -12.04 24.85
CA GLU A 227 2.80 -13.14 25.16
C GLU A 227 3.10 -14.44 24.38
N VAL A 228 3.87 -14.36 23.27
CA VAL A 228 4.09 -15.51 22.37
C VAL A 228 4.80 -16.64 23.10
N LYS A 229 5.85 -16.34 23.87
CA LYS A 229 6.63 -17.35 24.59
C LYS A 229 5.79 -18.08 25.64
N ALA A 230 4.90 -17.36 26.34
CA ALA A 230 4.00 -17.94 27.33
C ALA A 230 2.93 -18.82 26.67
N TRP A 231 2.34 -18.33 25.57
CA TRP A 231 1.37 -19.05 24.78
C TRP A 231 1.93 -20.39 24.24
N LEU A 232 3.11 -20.37 23.61
CA LEU A 232 3.73 -21.58 23.06
C LEU A 232 4.03 -22.64 24.14
N LYS A 233 4.43 -22.22 25.34
CA LYS A 233 4.64 -23.13 26.48
C LYS A 233 3.33 -23.78 26.97
N GLY A 234 2.19 -23.12 26.77
CA GLY A 234 0.87 -23.60 27.17
C GLY A 234 0.25 -24.60 26.19
N LEU A 235 0.85 -24.82 25.02
CA LEU A 235 0.34 -25.76 24.03
C LEU A 235 0.46 -27.21 24.53
N ARG A 236 -0.63 -27.99 24.39
CA ARG A 236 -0.71 -29.38 24.89
C ARG A 236 0.19 -30.36 24.14
N ARG A 237 0.62 -30.03 22.93
CA ARG A 237 1.65 -30.78 22.21
C ARG A 237 3.01 -30.19 22.53
N PRO A 238 3.99 -30.98 23.00
CA PRO A 238 5.36 -30.62 22.75
C PRO A 238 5.50 -30.49 21.23
N LEU A 239 5.68 -29.27 20.71
CA LEU A 239 6.28 -29.11 19.39
C LEU A 239 7.53 -29.97 19.40
N ASP A 240 7.66 -30.95 18.51
CA ASP A 240 8.75 -31.94 18.52
C ASP A 240 10.08 -31.26 18.85
N VAL A 241 10.46 -31.32 20.12
CA VAL A 241 11.70 -30.73 20.62
C VAL A 241 12.75 -31.73 20.19
N ASP A 242 13.46 -31.39 19.11
CA ASP A 242 14.56 -32.19 18.59
C ASP A 242 15.46 -32.61 19.77
N GLU A 243 15.82 -33.89 19.88
CA GLU A 243 16.67 -34.37 20.99
C GLU A 243 18.01 -33.61 21.04
N ASN A 244 18.44 -33.02 19.92
CA ASN A 244 19.55 -32.07 19.85
C ASN A 244 19.33 -30.79 20.69
N GLU A 245 18.11 -30.24 20.78
CA GLU A 245 17.81 -29.08 21.65
C GLU A 245 17.90 -29.46 23.15
N ARG A 246 17.58 -30.72 23.50
CA ARG A 246 17.79 -31.25 24.86
C ARG A 246 19.26 -31.56 25.14
N GLU A 247 20.00 -32.11 24.18
CA GLU A 247 21.44 -32.35 24.32
C GLU A 247 22.24 -31.05 24.41
N VAL A 248 21.90 -29.98 23.71
CA VAL A 248 22.57 -28.67 23.88
C VAL A 248 22.31 -28.11 25.30
N SER A 249 21.12 -28.33 25.84
CA SER A 249 20.76 -27.94 27.22
C SER A 249 21.43 -28.80 28.31
N GLU A 250 21.68 -30.10 28.04
CA GLU A 250 22.29 -31.04 29.00
C GLU A 250 23.81 -31.20 28.86
N ARG A 251 24.39 -31.15 27.65
CA ARG A 251 25.86 -31.14 27.44
C ARG A 251 26.49 -29.85 27.89
N GLY A 252 25.79 -28.72 27.76
CA GLY A 252 26.18 -27.46 28.40
C GLY A 252 26.28 -27.54 29.92
N LYS A 253 25.62 -28.52 30.56
CA LYS A 253 25.72 -28.78 32.01
C LYS A 253 26.83 -29.77 32.37
N ARG A 254 27.33 -30.59 31.44
CA ARG A 254 28.33 -31.64 31.72
C ARG A 254 29.78 -31.24 31.43
N PHE A 255 30.03 -30.16 30.68
CA PHE A 255 31.40 -29.72 30.33
C PHE A 255 31.88 -28.42 30.97
N PHE A 256 31.18 -27.89 31.97
CA PHE A 256 31.68 -26.81 32.81
C PHE A 256 31.84 -27.28 34.25
N ARG A 257 32.98 -27.92 34.52
CA ARG A 257 33.61 -27.92 35.84
C ARG A 257 34.93 -27.17 35.71
N VAL A 258 34.80 -25.87 35.47
CA VAL A 258 35.90 -24.91 35.63
C VAL A 258 35.33 -23.75 36.44
N ASP A 259 36.07 -23.46 37.50
CA ASP A 259 35.93 -22.50 38.58
C ASP A 259 34.86 -21.41 38.45
N GLU A 260 34.03 -21.37 39.49
CA GLU A 260 33.17 -20.26 39.87
C GLU A 260 33.96 -18.96 39.94
N LYS A 261 33.74 -18.07 38.96
CA LYS A 261 33.54 -16.62 39.17
C LYS A 261 33.23 -15.93 37.84
N GLU A 262 32.10 -15.23 37.84
CA GLU A 262 31.71 -14.21 36.85
C GLU A 262 31.32 -14.70 35.45
N GLU A 263 30.31 -15.58 35.36
CA GLU A 263 29.38 -15.51 34.22
C GLU A 263 28.00 -15.11 34.73
N SER A 264 27.75 -13.81 34.62
CA SER A 264 26.45 -13.19 34.86
C SER A 264 25.34 -13.86 34.04
N GLU A 265 24.13 -13.89 34.57
CA GLU A 265 22.88 -14.38 33.95
C GLU A 265 22.50 -13.67 32.62
N VAL A 266 23.40 -12.87 32.04
CA VAL A 266 23.22 -12.07 30.83
C VAL A 266 23.49 -12.87 29.53
N SER A 267 24.06 -14.09 29.58
CA SER A 267 24.53 -14.78 28.35
C SER A 267 23.56 -15.79 27.68
N LYS A 268 22.47 -16.23 28.33
CA LYS A 268 21.52 -17.22 27.73
C LYS A 268 20.33 -16.59 27.01
N ALA A 269 19.89 -15.41 27.43
CA ALA A 269 18.73 -14.73 26.83
C ALA A 269 19.03 -14.18 25.42
N GLN A 270 20.30 -13.92 25.09
CA GLN A 270 20.73 -13.39 23.79
C GLN A 270 20.92 -14.46 22.70
N GLN A 271 20.80 -15.75 23.02
CA GLN A 271 21.07 -16.83 22.06
C GLN A 271 19.80 -17.46 21.47
N THR A 272 18.60 -17.18 22.00
CA THR A 272 17.35 -17.78 21.50
C THR A 272 16.09 -16.99 21.85
N ASN A 273 15.12 -16.98 20.94
CA ASN A 273 13.75 -16.46 21.11
C ASN A 273 12.72 -17.50 20.66
N SER A 274 11.42 -17.20 20.62
CA SER A 274 10.41 -18.20 20.24
C SER A 274 10.51 -18.71 18.80
N PHE A 275 11.24 -18.00 17.93
CA PHE A 275 11.26 -18.29 16.48
C PHE A 275 12.63 -18.77 15.97
N THR A 276 13.71 -18.38 16.64
CA THR A 276 15.09 -18.57 16.18
C THR A 276 16.04 -18.91 17.33
N TYR A 277 17.20 -19.46 17.00
CA TYR A 277 18.33 -19.64 17.90
C TYR A 277 19.65 -19.39 17.17
N VAL A 278 20.70 -19.17 17.96
CA VAL A 278 22.09 -19.17 17.50
C VAL A 278 22.68 -20.54 17.82
N SER A 279 23.19 -21.25 16.80
CA SER A 279 23.82 -22.56 16.96
C SER A 279 25.16 -22.46 17.72
N GLU A 280 25.72 -23.60 18.11
CA GLU A 280 27.04 -23.66 18.78
C GLU A 280 28.18 -23.07 17.93
N VAL A 281 28.03 -23.10 16.60
CA VAL A 281 29.01 -22.52 15.65
C VAL A 281 28.71 -21.06 15.29
N GLY A 282 27.72 -20.43 15.94
CA GLY A 282 27.35 -19.03 15.74
C GLY A 282 26.44 -18.76 14.53
N SER A 283 25.87 -19.79 13.89
CA SER A 283 24.88 -19.61 12.81
C SER A 283 23.50 -19.28 13.37
N PHE A 284 22.79 -18.35 12.73
CA PHE A 284 21.41 -18.01 13.06
C PHE A 284 20.44 -18.94 12.32
N GLU A 285 19.59 -19.66 13.06
CA GLU A 285 18.70 -20.69 12.54
C GLU A 285 17.26 -20.50 13.00
N LEU A 286 16.30 -20.87 12.15
CA LEU A 286 14.88 -20.91 12.49
C LEU A 286 14.60 -22.17 13.31
N LYS A 287 13.82 -22.04 14.38
CA LYS A 287 13.39 -23.19 15.18
C LYS A 287 12.46 -24.09 14.37
N ARG A 288 12.64 -25.39 14.53
CA ARG A 288 11.74 -26.42 13.99
C ARG A 288 10.37 -26.40 14.66
N SER A 289 10.34 -25.96 15.90
CA SER A 289 9.15 -25.81 16.73
C SER A 289 8.46 -24.44 16.61
N ARG A 290 8.95 -23.52 15.75
CA ARG A 290 8.35 -22.18 15.69
C ARG A 290 6.92 -22.22 15.12
N PRO A 291 6.02 -21.32 15.57
CA PRO A 291 4.75 -21.13 14.89
C PRO A 291 4.98 -20.54 13.48
N ALA A 292 4.02 -20.77 12.58
CA ALA A 292 3.93 -20.03 11.34
C ALA A 292 3.53 -18.58 11.65
N VAL A 293 4.19 -17.62 11.00
CA VAL A 293 3.94 -16.19 11.20
C VAL A 293 3.12 -15.66 10.03
N ILE A 294 1.89 -15.27 10.31
CA ILE A 294 0.96 -14.68 9.35
C ILE A 294 0.83 -13.20 9.64
N VAL A 295 0.99 -12.35 8.62
CA VAL A 295 0.84 -10.90 8.78
C VAL A 295 -0.37 -10.40 7.98
N SER A 296 -1.20 -9.60 8.62
CA SER A 296 -2.24 -8.81 7.96
C SER A 296 -2.01 -7.33 8.25
N SER A 297 -1.76 -6.56 7.21
CA SER A 297 -1.72 -5.09 7.29
C SER A 297 -3.12 -4.56 7.03
N THR A 298 -3.68 -3.80 7.97
CA THR A 298 -5.07 -3.37 7.92
C THR A 298 -5.24 -1.88 8.23
N SER A 299 -6.32 -1.30 7.75
CA SER A 299 -6.74 0.07 8.09
C SER A 299 -7.92 0.08 9.04
N TYR A 300 -8.38 -1.08 9.52
CA TYR A 300 -9.55 -1.26 10.38
C TYR A 300 -10.77 -0.46 9.92
N THR A 301 -11.03 -0.50 8.61
CA THR A 301 -12.12 0.21 7.94
C THR A 301 -13.17 -0.76 7.40
N PRO A 302 -14.41 -0.31 7.12
CA PRO A 302 -15.51 -1.19 6.71
C PRO A 302 -15.32 -1.94 5.38
N ASP A 303 -14.35 -1.53 4.55
CA ASP A 303 -13.95 -2.23 3.33
C ASP A 303 -13.12 -3.51 3.58
N GLU A 304 -12.74 -3.78 4.83
CA GLU A 304 -12.08 -5.00 5.28
C GLU A 304 -13.04 -5.84 6.13
N ASP A 305 -13.64 -6.88 5.55
CA ASP A 305 -14.52 -7.78 6.31
C ASP A 305 -13.70 -8.77 7.15
N PHE A 306 -13.44 -8.39 8.40
CA PHE A 306 -12.72 -9.23 9.35
C PHE A 306 -13.46 -10.49 9.77
N THR A 307 -14.78 -10.59 9.57
CA THR A 307 -15.52 -11.81 9.92
C THR A 307 -14.97 -13.01 9.15
N ILE A 308 -14.55 -12.80 7.90
CA ILE A 308 -13.90 -13.80 7.06
C ILE A 308 -12.65 -14.38 7.75
N MET A 309 -11.79 -13.52 8.31
CA MET A 309 -10.59 -13.97 8.99
C MET A 309 -10.90 -14.63 10.34
N LEU A 310 -11.81 -14.06 11.14
CA LEU A 310 -12.17 -14.58 12.46
C LEU A 310 -12.83 -15.97 12.38
N ASP A 311 -13.69 -16.19 11.38
CA ASP A 311 -14.30 -17.50 11.14
C ASP A 311 -13.27 -18.50 10.60
N ALA A 312 -12.36 -18.06 9.72
CA ALA A 312 -11.31 -18.92 9.17
C ALA A 312 -10.34 -19.41 10.24
N ILE A 313 -9.88 -18.53 11.14
CA ILE A 313 -8.98 -18.94 12.23
C ILE A 313 -9.67 -19.85 13.23
N THR A 314 -10.98 -19.69 13.45
CA THR A 314 -11.75 -20.59 14.32
C THR A 314 -11.77 -22.01 13.75
N VAL A 315 -12.03 -22.15 12.44
CA VAL A 315 -11.98 -23.45 11.76
C VAL A 315 -10.58 -24.05 11.79
N LEU A 316 -9.55 -23.24 11.55
CA LEU A 316 -8.16 -23.69 11.57
C LEU A 316 -7.70 -24.12 12.97
N ASP A 317 -8.13 -23.45 14.04
CA ASP A 317 -7.77 -23.82 15.42
C ASP A 317 -8.28 -25.23 15.76
N ASP A 318 -9.54 -25.52 15.41
CA ASP A 318 -10.15 -26.84 15.54
C ASP A 318 -9.42 -27.92 14.70
N GLN A 319 -9.03 -27.56 13.47
CA GLN A 319 -8.26 -28.46 12.58
C GLN A 319 -6.88 -28.77 13.13
N ILE A 320 -6.17 -27.74 13.63
CA ILE A 320 -4.89 -27.91 14.29
C ILE A 320 -5.09 -28.84 15.48
N GLU A 321 -6.10 -28.65 16.33
CA GLU A 321 -6.40 -29.49 17.50
C GLU A 321 -6.59 -30.97 17.14
N ARG A 322 -7.26 -31.26 16.02
CA ARG A 322 -7.54 -32.62 15.51
C ARG A 322 -6.32 -33.33 14.91
N CYS A 323 -5.12 -32.76 15.08
CA CYS A 323 -3.85 -33.28 14.57
C CYS A 323 -3.80 -33.34 13.04
N GLU A 324 -4.46 -32.41 12.36
CA GLU A 324 -4.09 -32.14 10.96
C GLU A 324 -2.64 -31.66 10.91
N ASN A 325 -1.95 -31.90 9.80
CA ASN A 325 -0.53 -31.63 9.59
C ASN A 325 -0.24 -30.11 9.48
N LEU A 326 -0.67 -29.33 10.47
CA LEU A 326 -0.63 -27.88 10.53
C LEU A 326 0.13 -27.40 11.78
N PRO A 327 0.96 -26.36 11.65
CA PRO A 327 1.67 -25.78 12.79
C PRO A 327 0.73 -24.88 13.61
N PRO A 328 1.08 -24.56 14.87
CA PRO A 328 0.53 -23.39 15.54
C PRO A 328 0.78 -22.12 14.72
N MET A 329 -0.14 -21.17 14.80
CA MET A 329 -0.12 -19.97 13.95
C MET A 329 -0.14 -18.70 14.79
N LEU A 330 0.77 -17.78 14.48
CA LEU A 330 0.80 -16.44 15.03
C LEU A 330 0.33 -15.43 13.98
N PHE A 331 -0.81 -14.81 14.21
CA PHE A 331 -1.33 -13.72 13.41
C PHE A 331 -0.87 -12.39 13.99
N VAL A 332 -0.06 -11.65 13.25
CA VAL A 332 0.33 -10.28 13.56
C VAL A 332 -0.52 -9.35 12.70
N VAL A 333 -1.51 -8.73 13.33
CA VAL A 333 -2.42 -7.78 12.67
C VAL A 333 -1.94 -6.37 12.99
N THR A 334 -1.54 -5.61 11.98
CA THR A 334 -0.94 -4.29 12.18
C THR A 334 -1.73 -3.20 11.47
N GLY A 335 -1.77 -2.00 12.07
CA GLY A 335 -2.47 -0.84 11.55
C GLY A 335 -3.30 -0.08 12.57
N GLU A 336 -4.05 0.89 12.07
CA GLU A 336 -4.91 1.77 12.85
C GLU A 336 -6.21 2.07 12.10
N GLY A 337 -7.30 2.18 12.83
CA GLY A 337 -8.57 2.64 12.29
C GLY A 337 -9.75 2.41 13.23
N PRO A 338 -10.94 2.85 12.81
CA PRO A 338 -12.11 2.96 13.68
C PRO A 338 -12.64 1.62 14.20
N MET A 339 -12.43 0.52 13.48
CA MET A 339 -12.93 -0.80 13.87
C MET A 339 -11.93 -1.64 14.69
N LYS A 340 -10.81 -1.05 15.11
CA LYS A 340 -9.74 -1.80 15.81
C LYS A 340 -10.19 -2.36 17.15
N ASP A 341 -10.90 -1.56 17.95
CA ASP A 341 -11.35 -1.98 19.28
C ASP A 341 -12.39 -3.11 19.17
N GLU A 342 -13.37 -2.96 18.26
CA GLU A 342 -14.35 -4.00 17.96
C GLU A 342 -13.67 -5.30 17.49
N PHE A 343 -12.63 -5.19 16.66
CA PHE A 343 -11.84 -6.34 16.23
C PHE A 343 -11.16 -7.05 17.41
N ILE A 344 -10.51 -6.30 18.31
CA ILE A 344 -9.84 -6.85 19.50
C ILE A 344 -10.85 -7.54 20.43
N GLU A 345 -12.01 -6.93 20.66
CA GLU A 345 -13.09 -7.52 21.46
C GLU A 345 -13.53 -8.87 20.86
N LYS A 346 -13.79 -8.92 19.55
CA LYS A 346 -14.16 -10.15 18.86
C LYS A 346 -13.09 -11.23 18.97
N VAL A 347 -11.82 -10.88 18.79
CA VAL A 347 -10.69 -11.81 18.96
C VAL A 347 -10.63 -12.38 20.38
N ASN A 348 -10.81 -11.55 21.40
CA ASN A 348 -10.76 -11.99 22.80
C ASN A 348 -11.91 -12.94 23.18
N LEU A 349 -13.04 -12.87 22.45
CA LEU A 349 -14.15 -13.80 22.60
C LEU A 349 -13.87 -15.17 21.94
N LEU A 350 -12.93 -15.23 20.99
CA LEU A 350 -12.50 -16.49 20.38
C LEU A 350 -11.61 -17.25 21.38
N GLN A 351 -12.08 -18.40 21.86
CA GLN A 351 -11.32 -19.26 22.79
C GLN A 351 -10.25 -20.09 22.06
N LEU A 352 -9.41 -19.45 21.25
CA LEU A 352 -8.38 -20.08 20.42
C LEU A 352 -7.26 -20.67 21.28
N ARG A 353 -6.77 -21.85 20.89
CA ARG A 353 -5.69 -22.56 21.61
C ARG A 353 -4.39 -22.58 20.82
N TYR A 354 -4.46 -22.92 19.55
CA TYR A 354 -3.34 -23.15 18.64
C TYR A 354 -3.09 -21.98 17.68
N ILE A 355 -3.95 -20.97 17.70
CA ILE A 355 -3.77 -19.71 17.00
C ILE A 355 -3.74 -18.57 18.01
N LYS A 356 -2.72 -17.70 17.89
CA LYS A 356 -2.61 -16.45 18.65
C LYS A 356 -2.74 -15.28 17.69
N VAL A 357 -3.62 -14.34 18.00
CA VAL A 357 -3.77 -13.09 17.26
C VAL A 357 -3.21 -11.96 18.13
N LEU A 358 -2.29 -11.17 17.58
CA LEU A 358 -1.71 -10.00 18.23
C LEU A 358 -1.92 -8.78 17.35
N THR A 359 -2.52 -7.74 17.93
CA THR A 359 -2.58 -6.42 17.30
C THR A 359 -1.33 -5.63 17.66
N ALA A 360 -0.37 -5.54 16.74
CA ALA A 360 0.92 -4.89 16.98
C ALA A 360 0.98 -3.50 16.34
N TRP A 361 1.35 -2.49 17.14
CA TRP A 361 1.80 -1.21 16.59
C TRP A 361 3.28 -1.33 16.20
N LEU A 362 3.53 -1.48 14.89
CA LEU A 362 4.89 -1.54 14.37
C LEU A 362 5.38 -0.14 14.06
N LYS A 363 6.62 0.17 14.48
CA LYS A 363 7.30 1.39 14.04
C LYS A 363 7.44 1.36 12.50
N PRO A 364 7.49 2.51 11.81
CA PRO A 364 7.60 2.54 10.34
C PRO A 364 8.74 1.66 9.79
N ASP A 365 9.90 1.66 10.44
CA ASP A 365 11.06 0.83 10.05
C ASP A 365 10.91 -0.67 10.36
N ASP A 366 9.98 -1.02 11.23
CA ASP A 366 9.71 -2.40 11.64
C ASP A 366 8.67 -3.07 10.74
N TYR A 367 7.80 -2.28 10.11
CA TYR A 367 6.79 -2.81 9.21
C TYR A 367 7.40 -3.60 8.03
N PRO A 368 8.36 -3.07 7.24
CA PRO A 368 9.02 -3.85 6.19
C PRO A 368 9.76 -5.09 6.73
N LYS A 369 10.38 -4.98 7.90
CA LYS A 369 11.10 -6.10 8.54
C LYS A 369 10.13 -7.20 8.97
N MET A 370 8.98 -6.83 9.52
CA MET A 370 7.93 -7.77 9.91
C MET A 370 7.41 -8.53 8.68
N LEU A 371 7.09 -7.82 7.58
CA LEU A 371 6.71 -8.45 6.31
C LEU A 371 7.80 -9.39 5.78
N GLY A 372 9.06 -8.95 5.78
CA GLY A 372 10.22 -9.77 5.36
C GLY A 372 10.51 -10.97 6.27
N SER A 373 10.04 -10.93 7.52
CA SER A 373 10.18 -12.03 8.47
C SER A 373 9.09 -13.09 8.36
N ALA A 374 7.88 -12.68 7.97
CA ALA A 374 6.67 -13.49 7.96
C ALA A 374 6.68 -14.64 6.94
N ASP A 375 5.77 -15.60 7.16
CA ASP A 375 5.60 -16.79 6.33
C ASP A 375 4.53 -16.60 5.25
N VAL A 376 3.36 -16.04 5.62
CA VAL A 376 2.23 -15.77 4.73
C VAL A 376 1.66 -14.37 5.02
N GLY A 377 1.28 -13.64 3.97
CA GLY A 377 0.53 -12.39 4.08
C GLY A 377 -0.97 -12.60 3.85
N ILE A 378 -1.82 -11.82 4.50
CA ILE A 378 -3.26 -11.76 4.24
C ILE A 378 -3.65 -10.34 3.84
N SER A 379 -4.49 -10.21 2.82
CA SER A 379 -5.15 -8.96 2.47
C SER A 379 -6.65 -9.17 2.36
N LEU A 380 -7.39 -8.54 3.28
CA LEU A 380 -8.86 -8.49 3.26
C LEU A 380 -9.40 -7.25 2.50
N HIS A 381 -8.50 -6.35 2.11
CA HIS A 381 -8.87 -5.07 1.54
C HIS A 381 -9.56 -5.23 0.19
N THR A 382 -10.71 -4.60 0.07
CA THR A 382 -11.39 -4.38 -1.20
C THR A 382 -11.35 -2.91 -1.57
N SER A 383 -11.18 -2.63 -2.86
CA SER A 383 -11.19 -1.26 -3.35
C SER A 383 -12.60 -0.67 -3.29
N SER A 384 -12.71 0.61 -2.91
CA SER A 384 -13.96 1.38 -2.96
C SER A 384 -14.57 1.48 -4.36
N SER A 385 -13.74 1.40 -5.40
CA SER A 385 -14.18 1.36 -6.79
C SER A 385 -14.29 -0.06 -7.34
N GLY A 386 -13.71 -1.05 -6.65
CA GLY A 386 -13.44 -2.39 -7.17
C GLY A 386 -12.29 -2.44 -8.19
N LEU A 387 -11.69 -1.30 -8.55
CA LEU A 387 -10.83 -1.17 -9.73
C LEU A 387 -9.39 -0.79 -9.41
N ASP A 388 -9.03 -0.57 -8.15
CA ASP A 388 -7.65 -0.33 -7.70
C ASP A 388 -7.09 -1.45 -6.82
N LEU A 389 -5.77 -1.61 -6.89
CA LEU A 389 -5.06 -2.74 -6.27
C LEU A 389 -4.68 -2.44 -4.82
N PRO A 390 -4.66 -3.47 -3.95
CA PRO A 390 -4.24 -3.31 -2.57
C PRO A 390 -2.73 -3.08 -2.49
N MET A 391 -2.32 -1.85 -2.17
CA MET A 391 -0.90 -1.49 -2.04
C MET A 391 -0.16 -2.34 -1.00
N LYS A 392 -0.85 -2.79 0.05
CA LYS A 392 -0.32 -3.70 1.07
C LYS A 392 0.21 -5.01 0.46
N VAL A 393 -0.44 -5.54 -0.57
CA VAL A 393 0.01 -6.76 -1.26
C VAL A 393 1.26 -6.49 -2.10
N VAL A 394 1.36 -5.29 -2.69
CA VAL A 394 2.57 -4.85 -3.39
C VAL A 394 3.77 -4.82 -2.42
N ASP A 395 3.59 -4.28 -1.22
CA ASP A 395 4.62 -4.26 -0.17
C ASP A 395 5.04 -5.68 0.24
N MET A 396 4.07 -6.58 0.47
CA MET A 396 4.31 -7.99 0.80
C MET A 396 5.11 -8.71 -0.29
N PHE A 397 4.78 -8.49 -1.57
CA PHE A 397 5.57 -9.04 -2.68
C PHE A 397 6.97 -8.45 -2.78
N GLY A 398 7.19 -7.20 -2.34
CA GLY A 398 8.53 -6.64 -2.19
C GLY A 398 9.40 -7.48 -1.23
N CYS A 399 8.77 -8.03 -0.20
CA CYS A 399 9.38 -8.91 0.80
C CYS A 399 9.42 -10.40 0.41
N GLU A 400 9.05 -10.74 -0.82
CA GLU A 400 8.88 -12.13 -1.28
C GLU A 400 7.91 -12.93 -0.39
N LEU A 401 6.89 -12.28 0.15
CA LEU A 401 5.87 -12.88 1.00
C LEU A 401 4.68 -13.35 0.14
N PRO A 402 4.36 -14.66 0.07
CA PRO A 402 3.15 -15.14 -0.58
C PRO A 402 1.90 -14.62 0.13
N VAL A 403 0.86 -14.25 -0.64
CA VAL A 403 -0.32 -13.56 -0.09
C VAL A 403 -1.60 -14.31 -0.39
N CYS A 404 -2.44 -14.51 0.61
CA CYS A 404 -3.86 -14.82 0.45
C CYS A 404 -4.62 -13.49 0.35
N ALA A 405 -5.24 -13.19 -0.78
CA ALA A 405 -5.98 -11.95 -1.00
C ALA A 405 -7.46 -12.19 -1.25
N HIS A 406 -8.31 -11.30 -0.73
CA HIS A 406 -9.73 -11.35 -0.99
C HIS A 406 -10.04 -11.05 -2.47
N GLY A 407 -10.97 -11.80 -3.05
CA GLY A 407 -11.37 -11.71 -4.45
C GLY A 407 -12.17 -10.46 -4.78
N PHE A 408 -11.72 -9.69 -5.77
CA PHE A 408 -12.49 -8.61 -6.39
C PHE A 408 -11.98 -8.35 -7.82
N GLU A 409 -12.67 -7.48 -8.58
CA GLU A 409 -12.59 -7.40 -10.05
C GLU A 409 -11.17 -7.35 -10.65
N CYS A 410 -10.21 -6.68 -10.01
CA CYS A 410 -8.85 -6.52 -10.55
C CYS A 410 -7.74 -7.19 -9.72
N VAL A 411 -8.07 -7.94 -8.67
CA VAL A 411 -7.05 -8.51 -7.77
C VAL A 411 -6.14 -9.51 -8.49
N ASP A 412 -6.65 -10.19 -9.52
CA ASP A 412 -5.95 -11.16 -10.36
C ASP A 412 -4.82 -10.53 -11.19
N GLU A 413 -4.84 -9.21 -11.35
CA GLU A 413 -3.75 -8.46 -11.97
C GLU A 413 -2.49 -8.39 -11.10
N LEU A 414 -2.65 -8.53 -9.79
CA LEU A 414 -1.57 -8.54 -8.81
C LEU A 414 -1.29 -9.95 -8.29
N VAL A 415 -2.33 -10.67 -7.85
CA VAL A 415 -2.24 -12.03 -7.31
C VAL A 415 -2.59 -13.03 -8.40
N SER A 416 -1.59 -13.77 -8.87
CA SER A 416 -1.78 -14.93 -9.73
C SER A 416 -2.00 -16.17 -8.87
N ASP A 417 -3.24 -16.62 -8.81
CA ASP A 417 -3.69 -17.77 -8.01
C ASP A 417 -2.79 -19.01 -8.23
N GLY A 418 -2.34 -19.62 -7.13
CA GLY A 418 -1.43 -20.76 -7.11
C GLY A 418 0.01 -20.47 -7.53
N LYS A 419 0.37 -19.23 -7.90
CA LYS A 419 1.73 -18.86 -8.34
C LYS A 419 2.46 -17.95 -7.37
N ASN A 420 1.88 -16.82 -6.98
CA ASN A 420 2.48 -15.89 -6.03
C ASN A 420 1.63 -15.72 -4.76
N GLY A 421 0.50 -16.41 -4.70
CA GLY A 421 -0.49 -16.31 -3.64
C GLY A 421 -1.76 -17.06 -4.01
N TYR A 422 -2.81 -16.84 -3.23
CA TYR A 422 -4.14 -17.36 -3.48
C TYR A 422 -5.19 -16.26 -3.43
N ILE A 423 -6.28 -16.45 -4.18
CA ILE A 423 -7.47 -15.61 -4.12
C ILE A 423 -8.58 -16.38 -3.40
N PHE A 424 -9.17 -15.78 -2.36
CA PHE A 424 -10.29 -16.36 -1.62
C PHE A 424 -11.50 -15.41 -1.61
N ASN A 425 -12.70 -15.95 -1.46
CA ASN A 425 -13.93 -15.14 -1.39
C ASN A 425 -14.65 -15.22 -0.04
N ASP A 426 -14.36 -16.26 0.76
CA ASP A 426 -15.00 -16.50 2.05
C ASP A 426 -14.02 -17.12 3.06
N TYR A 427 -14.50 -17.34 4.29
CA TYR A 427 -13.68 -17.87 5.36
C TYR A 427 -13.18 -19.30 5.09
N LYS A 428 -13.97 -20.10 4.35
CA LYS A 428 -13.59 -21.47 3.97
C LYS A 428 -12.46 -21.45 2.95
N GLY A 429 -12.52 -20.54 1.99
CA GLY A 429 -11.47 -20.28 1.03
C GLY A 429 -10.19 -19.86 1.73
N LEU A 430 -10.25 -18.88 2.64
CA LEU A 430 -9.09 -18.44 3.41
C LEU A 430 -8.48 -19.58 4.25
N ALA A 431 -9.30 -20.34 4.96
CA ALA A 431 -8.84 -21.51 5.73
C ALA A 431 -8.15 -22.54 4.82
N SER A 432 -8.75 -22.85 3.67
CA SER A 432 -8.17 -23.78 2.69
C SER A 432 -6.84 -23.28 2.13
N CYS A 433 -6.72 -21.98 1.84
CA CYS A 433 -5.47 -21.37 1.38
C CYS A 433 -4.35 -21.53 2.41
N LEU A 434 -4.63 -21.22 3.68
CA LEU A 434 -3.65 -21.34 4.77
C LEU A 434 -3.29 -22.80 5.04
N GLN A 435 -4.28 -23.69 5.04
CA GLN A 435 -4.05 -25.14 5.17
C GLN A 435 -3.09 -25.64 4.08
N ASP A 436 -3.33 -25.23 2.83
CA ASP A 436 -2.52 -25.65 1.69
C ASP A 436 -1.08 -25.11 1.71
N LEU A 437 -0.90 -23.86 2.16
CA LEU A 437 0.42 -23.23 2.26
C LEU A 437 1.24 -23.75 3.44
N LEU A 438 0.58 -24.07 4.56
CA LEU A 438 1.22 -24.38 5.84
C LEU A 438 1.21 -25.86 6.19
N SER A 439 0.61 -26.73 5.37
CA SER A 439 0.69 -28.18 5.58
C SER A 439 2.15 -28.64 5.60
N GLY A 440 2.55 -29.35 6.66
CA GLY A 440 3.91 -29.86 6.84
C GLY A 440 4.95 -28.79 7.20
N PHE A 441 4.53 -27.55 7.47
CA PHE A 441 5.41 -26.49 7.95
C PHE A 441 5.96 -26.81 9.36
N PRO A 442 7.21 -26.43 9.68
CA PRO A 442 8.18 -25.71 8.83
C PRO A 442 9.04 -26.62 7.94
N HIS A 443 8.90 -27.95 8.05
CA HIS A 443 9.83 -28.92 7.47
C HIS A 443 9.63 -29.16 5.96
N ASN A 444 8.38 -29.17 5.51
CA ASN A 444 8.00 -29.56 4.16
C ASN A 444 6.88 -28.65 3.65
N SER A 445 7.24 -27.42 3.26
CA SER A 445 6.32 -26.42 2.71
C SER A 445 6.66 -26.09 1.24
N PRO A 446 6.62 -27.07 0.31
CA PRO A 446 7.09 -26.91 -1.06
C PRO A 446 6.28 -25.86 -1.83
N LYS A 447 4.98 -25.75 -1.56
CA LYS A 447 4.12 -24.73 -2.16
C LYS A 447 4.53 -23.33 -1.73
N LEU A 448 4.77 -23.13 -0.44
CA LEU A 448 5.24 -21.85 0.08
C LEU A 448 6.57 -21.43 -0.55
N GLN A 449 7.54 -22.36 -0.62
CA GLN A 449 8.84 -22.10 -1.24
C GLN A 449 8.71 -21.83 -2.76
N ALA A 450 7.86 -22.57 -3.47
CA ALA A 450 7.61 -22.36 -4.88
C ALA A 450 7.00 -20.98 -5.16
N MET A 451 6.06 -20.53 -4.33
CA MET A 451 5.45 -19.21 -4.46
C MET A 451 6.45 -18.08 -4.19
N ARG A 452 7.29 -18.20 -3.16
CA ARG A 452 8.39 -17.26 -2.90
C ARG A 452 9.32 -17.14 -4.11
N GLY A 453 9.73 -18.27 -4.69
CA GLY A 453 10.56 -18.31 -5.89
C GLY A 453 9.86 -17.73 -7.13
N SER A 454 8.54 -17.85 -7.24
CA SER A 454 7.75 -17.19 -8.31
C SER A 454 7.75 -15.68 -8.14
N ILE A 455 7.51 -15.17 -6.93
CA ILE A 455 7.52 -13.73 -6.62
C ILE A 455 8.89 -13.14 -6.97
N SER A 456 9.97 -13.75 -6.47
CA SER A 456 11.35 -13.30 -6.72
C SER A 456 11.66 -13.19 -8.21
N ARG A 457 11.30 -14.20 -9.02
CA ARG A 457 11.51 -14.22 -10.48
C ARG A 457 10.65 -13.21 -11.25
N SER A 458 9.45 -12.92 -10.75
CA SER A 458 8.50 -12.00 -11.39
C SER A 458 8.76 -10.53 -11.04
N ARG A 459 9.68 -10.26 -10.11
CA ARG A 459 9.94 -8.92 -9.57
C ARG A 459 10.41 -7.97 -10.67
N GLN A 460 9.66 -6.89 -10.88
CA GLN A 460 10.02 -5.79 -11.76
C GLN A 460 10.11 -4.49 -10.97
N GLY A 461 11.16 -3.72 -11.20
CA GLY A 461 11.34 -2.42 -10.56
C GLY A 461 10.45 -1.34 -11.17
N TRP A 462 10.05 -0.37 -10.34
CA TRP A 462 9.31 0.83 -10.77
C TRP A 462 9.95 1.51 -11.98
N SER A 463 11.26 1.79 -11.93
CA SER A 463 11.98 2.54 -12.97
C SER A 463 11.89 1.88 -14.35
N ALA A 464 12.01 0.55 -14.44
CA ALA A 464 11.89 -0.16 -15.70
C ALA A 464 10.47 -0.07 -16.27
N ASN A 465 9.45 -0.25 -15.41
CA ASN A 465 8.04 -0.14 -15.79
C ASN A 465 7.69 1.30 -16.24
N TRP A 466 8.14 2.29 -15.48
CA TRP A 466 7.92 3.70 -15.77
C TRP A 466 8.57 4.15 -17.07
N ASN A 467 9.81 3.75 -17.33
CA ASN A 467 10.53 4.04 -18.58
C ASN A 467 9.84 3.43 -19.80
N LYS A 468 9.18 2.28 -19.64
CA LYS A 468 8.42 1.63 -20.71
C LYS A 468 7.10 2.35 -21.00
N VAL A 469 6.41 2.82 -19.96
CA VAL A 469 5.02 3.32 -20.05
C VAL A 469 4.93 4.84 -20.13
N VAL A 470 5.51 5.55 -19.15
CA VAL A 470 5.27 6.99 -18.95
C VAL A 470 6.25 7.83 -19.74
N LYS A 471 7.52 7.43 -19.79
CA LYS A 471 8.56 8.20 -20.50
C LYS A 471 8.21 8.52 -21.97
N PRO A 472 7.64 7.59 -22.77
CA PRO A 472 7.20 7.93 -24.12
C PRO A 472 6.10 9.00 -24.15
N LEU A 473 5.19 9.01 -23.18
CA LEU A 473 4.10 9.99 -23.10
C LEU A 473 4.63 11.40 -22.80
N VAL A 474 5.67 11.48 -21.97
CA VAL A 474 6.35 12.74 -21.63
C VAL A 474 7.15 13.28 -22.81
N LEU A 475 7.84 12.38 -23.56
CA LEU A 475 8.72 12.77 -24.66
C LEU A 475 7.97 13.04 -25.98
N ASN A 476 6.74 12.55 -26.15
CA ASN A 476 5.98 12.74 -27.38
C ASN A 476 5.47 14.18 -27.49
N ASP A 477 5.86 14.87 -28.56
CA ASP A 477 5.57 16.29 -28.84
C ASP A 477 4.18 16.51 -29.48
N THR A 478 3.16 15.80 -29.00
CA THR A 478 1.78 15.96 -29.50
C THR A 478 1.12 17.13 -28.78
N ARG A 479 1.02 18.27 -29.48
CA ARG A 479 0.33 19.46 -28.96
C ARG A 479 -1.19 19.27 -28.97
N PRO A 480 -1.92 19.84 -27.99
CA PRO A 480 -3.38 19.72 -27.93
C PRO A 480 -4.06 20.30 -29.17
N SER A 481 -5.07 19.58 -29.69
CA SER A 481 -5.84 20.04 -30.85
C SER A 481 -6.70 21.26 -30.48
N ARG A 482 -6.84 22.22 -31.41
CA ARG A 482 -7.64 23.45 -31.19
C ARG A 482 -9.12 23.19 -30.87
N ILE A 483 -9.64 22.01 -31.24
CA ILE A 483 -11.03 21.59 -30.98
C ILE A 483 -11.33 21.53 -29.48
N TRP A 484 -10.37 21.10 -28.66
CA TRP A 484 -10.58 20.97 -27.23
C TRP A 484 -10.65 22.32 -26.49
N VAL A 485 -10.15 23.41 -27.08
CA VAL A 485 -10.17 24.73 -26.45
C VAL A 485 -11.60 25.24 -26.26
N LEU A 486 -12.44 25.08 -27.30
CA LEU A 486 -13.85 25.49 -27.26
C LEU A 486 -14.67 24.64 -26.26
N TRP A 487 -14.46 23.33 -26.27
CA TRP A 487 -15.12 22.41 -25.34
C TRP A 487 -14.69 22.64 -23.89
N THR A 488 -13.43 23.02 -23.64
CA THR A 488 -12.92 23.36 -22.30
C THR A 488 -13.63 24.59 -21.75
N LEU A 489 -13.78 25.65 -22.55
CA LEU A 489 -14.49 26.86 -22.14
C LEU A 489 -15.97 26.58 -21.85
N LEU A 490 -16.65 25.83 -22.72
CA LEU A 490 -18.06 25.46 -22.52
C LEU A 490 -18.26 24.57 -21.28
N THR A 491 -17.36 23.62 -21.04
CA THR A 491 -17.41 22.74 -19.86
C THR A 491 -17.13 23.53 -18.58
N ALA A 492 -16.15 24.43 -18.57
CA ALA A 492 -15.87 25.28 -17.41
C ALA A 492 -17.08 26.14 -17.02
N ILE A 493 -17.78 26.69 -18.02
CA ILE A 493 -19.04 27.43 -17.82
C ILE A 493 -20.14 26.51 -17.29
N ALA A 494 -20.32 25.32 -17.87
CA ALA A 494 -21.33 24.35 -17.45
C ALA A 494 -21.09 23.82 -16.02
N VAL A 495 -19.84 23.54 -15.64
CA VAL A 495 -19.44 23.15 -14.28
C VAL A 495 -19.75 24.28 -13.30
N GLY A 496 -19.44 25.54 -13.67
CA GLY A 496 -19.78 26.71 -12.87
C GLY A 496 -21.29 26.85 -12.66
N LEU A 497 -22.09 26.69 -13.71
CA LEU A 497 -23.56 26.77 -13.66
C LEU A 497 -24.18 25.62 -12.86
N LEU A 498 -23.71 24.38 -13.04
CA LEU A 498 -24.21 23.22 -12.31
C LEU A 498 -23.86 23.27 -10.82
N ALA A 499 -22.69 23.79 -10.46
CA ALA A 499 -22.31 24.03 -9.05
C ALA A 499 -23.15 25.13 -8.38
N ILE A 500 -23.74 26.04 -9.16
CA ILE A 500 -24.69 27.03 -8.68
C ILE A 500 -26.09 26.40 -8.54
N LEU A 501 -26.54 25.64 -9.53
CA LEU A 501 -27.84 24.98 -9.54
C LEU A 501 -27.96 23.88 -8.46
N SER A 502 -26.90 23.11 -8.21
CA SER A 502 -26.89 22.09 -7.15
C SER A 502 -27.03 22.67 -5.74
N LYS A 503 -26.78 23.98 -5.57
CA LYS A 503 -27.01 24.70 -4.30
C LYS A 503 -28.41 25.29 -4.18
N MET A 504 -29.18 25.36 -5.27
CA MET A 504 -30.56 25.82 -5.24
C MET A 504 -31.56 24.67 -4.97
N LEU A 505 -31.08 23.42 -5.00
CA LEU A 505 -31.84 22.19 -4.80
C LEU A 505 -31.59 21.53 -3.42
N ILE A 506 -30.87 22.22 -2.54
CA ILE A 506 -30.73 21.96 -1.09
C ILE A 506 -31.33 23.19 -0.40
#